data_AF-A0A9P8BHE9-F1
#
_entry.id   AF-A0A9P8BHE9-F1
#
_cell.length_a   1.000
_cell.length_b   1.000
_cell.length_c   1.000
_cell.angle_alpha   90.00
_cell.angle_beta   90.00
_cell.angle_gamma   90.00
#
_symmetry.space_group_name_H-M   'P 1'
#
loop_
_entity.id
_entity.type
_entity.pdbx_description
1 polymer ?
#
loop_
_entity_poly.entity_id
_entity_poly.type
_entity_poly.pdbx_seq_one_letter_code
_entity_poly.pdbx_strand_id
1 'polypeptide(L)'
;MRPQSTQYGLPLFLEDASGLLVKTTFTDLHDRLQLVLKATSASGPNQLQLALSLSTSRNAKSSPDCIIDLPQRLERGTLSYGAGPALSIESYLRRVSGLSSRSPNRRFTASDSHNYTWSMTQSNPRDSSTISWVCTNSQGAVVAEYATNDPEVTGSRCAAVLTIEEAQNSMVLGEYSMVSPQVSIRSNYISCVVVELLTTLTIVRYIAQTSS
;
A
#
# COMPACT_ATOMS: atom_id res chain seq x y z
N MET A 1 34.76 9.35 3.29
CA MET A 1 33.58 8.51 3.62
C MET A 1 33.07 7.88 2.35
N ARG A 2 33.07 6.55 2.24
CA ARG A 2 32.44 5.84 1.11
C ARG A 2 30.93 5.79 1.35
N PRO A 3 30.07 5.97 0.33
CA PRO A 3 28.66 5.66 0.47
C PRO A 3 28.53 4.16 0.75
N GLN A 4 27.86 3.82 1.85
CA GLN A 4 27.47 2.44 2.11
C GLN A 4 26.45 2.06 1.05
N SER A 5 26.86 1.17 0.15
CA SER A 5 25.96 0.43 -0.74
C SER A 5 24.93 -0.27 0.13
N THR A 6 23.65 0.09 0.00
CA THR A 6 22.55 -0.63 0.65
C THR A 6 22.57 -2.08 0.19
N GLN A 7 22.71 -2.99 1.16
CA GLN A 7 22.67 -4.43 0.96
C GLN A 7 21.28 -4.84 0.49
N TYR A 8 21.24 -5.62 -0.60
CA TYR A 8 20.07 -6.41 -0.97
C TYR A 8 19.65 -7.31 0.20
N GLY A 9 18.35 -7.41 0.47
CA GLY A 9 17.77 -8.41 1.39
C GLY A 9 17.39 -7.89 2.77
N LEU A 10 17.18 -6.58 2.94
CA LEU A 10 16.72 -5.98 4.19
C LEU A 10 15.26 -5.52 4.04
N PRO A 11 14.30 -6.15 4.74
CA PRO A 11 12.89 -5.76 4.69
C PRO A 11 12.69 -4.26 4.95
N LEU A 12 11.69 -3.66 4.32
CA LEU A 12 11.27 -2.29 4.63
C LEU A 12 10.36 -2.31 5.84
N PHE A 13 10.70 -1.54 6.87
CA PHE A 13 9.92 -1.41 8.10
C PHE A 13 9.34 -0.02 8.18
N LEU A 14 8.13 0.13 7.64
CA LEU A 14 7.45 1.40 7.46
C LEU A 14 6.54 1.69 8.65
N GLU A 15 7.01 2.54 9.57
CA GLU A 15 6.27 2.91 10.77
C GLU A 15 5.24 4.01 10.48
N ASP A 16 3.99 3.75 10.86
CA ASP A 16 2.89 4.72 10.87
C ASP A 16 2.72 5.30 12.27
N ALA A 17 3.18 6.54 12.45
CA ALA A 17 3.07 7.24 13.72
C ALA A 17 1.64 7.75 14.02
N SER A 18 0.77 7.88 13.01
CA SER A 18 -0.58 8.46 13.22
C SER A 18 -1.67 7.40 13.35
N GLY A 19 -1.54 6.26 12.64
CA GLY A 19 -2.57 5.23 12.53
C GLY A 19 -3.80 5.67 11.73
N LEU A 20 -3.84 6.93 11.27
CA LEU A 20 -4.99 7.54 10.65
C LEU A 20 -5.09 7.19 9.17
N LEU A 21 -6.28 6.83 8.72
CA LEU A 21 -6.55 6.49 7.32
C LEU A 21 -6.37 7.68 6.35
N VAL A 22 -6.53 8.90 6.85
CA VAL A 22 -6.72 10.12 6.04
C VAL A 22 -5.47 11.01 6.03
N LYS A 23 -4.57 10.82 7.00
CA LYS A 23 -3.35 11.61 7.16
C LYS A 23 -2.32 10.77 7.91
N THR A 24 -1.53 10.02 7.16
CA THR A 24 -0.47 9.20 7.72
C THR A 24 0.83 9.43 6.95
N THR A 25 1.94 9.30 7.68
CA THR A 25 3.27 9.26 7.11
C THR A 25 3.93 7.99 7.59
N PHE A 26 4.28 7.15 6.63
CA PHE A 26 5.07 5.96 6.87
C PHE A 26 6.54 6.30 6.68
N THR A 27 7.37 5.99 7.67
CA THR A 27 8.82 6.21 7.60
C THR A 27 9.53 4.88 7.79
N ASP A 28 10.46 4.55 6.89
CA ASP A 28 11.31 3.37 7.04
C ASP A 28 12.23 3.54 8.25
N LEU A 29 12.40 2.49 9.05
CA LEU A 29 13.26 2.49 10.25
C LEU A 29 14.71 2.93 9.95
N HIS A 30 15.18 2.72 8.72
CA HIS A 30 16.51 3.12 8.29
C HIS A 30 16.52 4.40 7.44
N ASP A 31 15.44 5.19 7.49
CA ASP A 31 15.22 6.43 6.73
C ASP A 31 15.43 6.25 5.21
N ARG A 32 15.32 5.03 4.68
CA ARG A 32 15.51 4.74 3.24
C ARG A 32 14.33 5.24 2.41
N LEU A 33 13.16 5.27 3.02
CA LEU A 33 11.89 5.49 2.35
C LEU A 33 10.93 6.25 3.24
N GLN A 34 10.24 7.23 2.67
CA GLN A 34 9.11 7.89 3.31
C GLN A 34 7.93 7.88 2.37
N LEU A 35 6.76 7.46 2.87
CA LEU A 35 5.49 7.54 2.18
C LEU A 35 4.55 8.45 2.93
N VAL A 36 3.92 9.36 2.19
CA VAL A 36 3.00 10.34 2.76
C VAL A 36 1.65 10.14 2.11
N LEU A 37 0.64 9.80 2.92
CA LEU A 37 -0.76 9.73 2.52
C LEU A 37 -1.49 10.96 3.07
N LYS A 38 -2.05 11.77 2.18
CA LYS A 38 -2.77 13.00 2.53
C LYS A 38 -4.12 13.04 1.85
N ALA A 39 -5.19 13.30 2.60
CA ALA A 39 -6.42 13.76 2.00
C ALA A 39 -6.26 15.14 1.37
N THR A 40 -6.83 15.30 0.19
CA THR A 40 -6.88 16.57 -0.53
C THR A 40 -8.27 17.18 -0.36
N SER A 41 -8.33 18.50 -0.24
CA SER A 41 -9.59 19.26 -0.15
C SER A 41 -10.32 19.39 -1.50
N ALA A 42 -9.82 18.73 -2.54
CA ALA A 42 -10.35 18.83 -3.89
C ALA A 42 -11.61 17.97 -4.11
N SER A 43 -12.04 17.20 -3.13
CA SER A 43 -13.18 16.29 -3.23
C SER A 43 -14.47 16.90 -2.69
N GLY A 44 -15.60 16.55 -3.31
CA GLY A 44 -16.93 16.97 -2.85
C GLY A 44 -17.27 16.40 -1.46
N PRO A 45 -18.41 16.80 -0.85
CA PRO A 45 -18.75 16.49 0.54
C PRO A 45 -18.81 14.99 0.90
N ASN A 46 -18.88 14.09 -0.09
CA ASN A 46 -18.99 12.63 0.10
C ASN A 46 -17.91 11.84 -0.68
N GLN A 47 -16.76 12.46 -0.90
CA GLN A 47 -15.68 11.90 -1.70
C GLN A 47 -14.39 12.07 -0.90
N LEU A 48 -13.58 11.02 -0.83
CA LEU A 48 -12.28 11.03 -0.18
C LEU A 48 -11.23 10.91 -1.28
N GLN A 49 -10.55 12.00 -1.59
CA GLN A 49 -9.39 11.95 -2.47
C GLN A 49 -8.12 11.87 -1.60
N LEU A 50 -7.29 10.87 -1.87
CA LEU A 50 -6.03 10.62 -1.18
C LEU A 50 -4.88 10.75 -2.17
N ALA A 51 -3.86 11.50 -1.78
CA ALA A 51 -2.60 11.62 -2.51
C ALA A 51 -1.52 10.84 -1.77
N LEU A 52 -0.89 9.89 -2.47
CA LEU A 52 0.25 9.14 -1.99
C LEU A 52 1.52 9.65 -2.66
N SER A 53 2.53 10.02 -1.86
CA SER A 53 3.83 10.47 -2.35
C SER A 53 4.94 9.65 -1.71
N LEU A 54 5.82 9.11 -2.54
CA LEU A 54 7.02 8.36 -2.16
C LEU A 54 8.24 9.26 -2.31
N SER A 55 9.03 9.35 -1.25
CA SER A 55 10.30 10.06 -1.27
C SER A 55 11.43 9.19 -0.73
N THR A 56 12.52 9.10 -1.49
CA THR A 56 13.80 8.51 -1.08
C THR A 56 14.85 9.58 -0.73
N SER A 57 14.47 10.87 -0.84
CA SER A 57 15.33 12.01 -0.48
C SER A 57 14.54 13.05 0.31
N ARG A 58 15.23 13.97 1.00
CA ARG A 58 14.57 15.09 1.70
C ARG A 58 13.89 16.10 0.77
N ASN A 59 14.05 15.99 -0.54
CA ASN A 59 13.38 16.83 -1.51
C ASN A 59 12.06 16.19 -1.92
N ALA A 60 10.96 16.70 -1.36
CA ALA A 60 9.62 16.27 -1.73
C ALA A 60 9.33 16.59 -3.20
N LYS A 61 8.80 15.61 -3.94
CA LYS A 61 8.23 15.86 -5.28
C LYS A 61 7.05 16.82 -5.17
N SER A 62 6.86 17.64 -6.20
CA SER A 62 5.72 18.57 -6.29
C SER A 62 4.40 17.88 -6.61
N SER A 63 4.43 16.68 -7.20
CA SER A 63 3.25 15.90 -7.59
C SER A 63 3.21 14.54 -6.88
N PRO A 64 2.02 14.03 -6.52
CA PRO A 64 1.88 12.70 -5.94
C PRO A 64 2.20 11.60 -6.94
N ASP A 65 2.66 10.45 -6.44
CA ASP A 65 2.91 9.25 -7.25
C ASP A 65 1.60 8.49 -7.55
N CYS A 66 0.63 8.55 -6.63
CA CYS A 66 -0.70 8.00 -6.83
C CYS A 66 -1.78 8.91 -6.25
N ILE A 67 -2.89 9.05 -6.97
CA ILE A 67 -4.12 9.70 -6.48
C ILE A 67 -5.22 8.63 -6.47
N ILE A 68 -5.84 8.46 -5.31
CA ILE A 68 -6.97 7.56 -5.10
C ILE A 68 -8.20 8.44 -4.87
N ASP A 69 -9.24 8.20 -5.64
CA ASP A 69 -10.52 8.88 -5.50
C ASP A 69 -11.57 7.86 -5.03
N LEU A 70 -11.99 8.00 -3.77
CA LEU A 70 -12.93 7.11 -3.09
C LEU A 70 -14.27 7.84 -2.88
N PRO A 71 -15.24 7.68 -3.79
CA PRO A 71 -16.61 8.11 -3.55
C PRO A 71 -17.29 7.16 -2.55
N GLN A 72 -18.48 7.55 -2.07
CA GLN A 72 -19.29 6.77 -1.13
C GLN A 72 -19.52 5.30 -1.55
N ARG A 73 -19.47 4.99 -2.86
CA ARG A 73 -19.52 3.62 -3.39
C ARG A 73 -18.21 3.28 -4.05
N LEU A 74 -17.49 2.29 -3.51
CA LEU A 74 -16.17 1.86 -3.99
C LEU A 74 -16.13 1.54 -5.50
N GLU A 75 -17.20 0.98 -6.05
CA GLU A 75 -17.33 0.64 -7.49
C GLU A 75 -17.13 1.85 -8.42
N ARG A 76 -17.37 3.06 -7.91
CA ARG A 76 -17.17 4.32 -8.65
C ARG A 76 -15.81 4.95 -8.37
N GLY A 77 -15.01 4.33 -7.51
CA GLY A 77 -13.70 4.84 -7.16
C GLY A 77 -12.70 4.67 -8.29
N THR A 78 -11.77 5.59 -8.36
CA THR A 78 -10.71 5.57 -9.37
C THR A 78 -9.34 5.72 -8.72
N LEU A 79 -8.32 5.25 -9.41
CA LEU A 79 -6.93 5.42 -9.04
C LEU A 79 -6.14 5.89 -10.25
N SER A 80 -5.17 6.77 -10.06
CA SER A 80 -4.31 7.28 -11.12
C SER A 80 -2.87 7.33 -10.63
N TYR A 81 -1.93 6.99 -11.51
CA TYR A 81 -0.50 7.00 -11.23
C TYR A 81 0.17 8.11 -12.03
N GLY A 82 0.75 9.10 -11.35
CA GLY A 82 1.33 10.28 -11.98
C GLY A 82 0.36 10.96 -12.97
N ALA A 83 0.79 11.12 -14.22
CA ALA A 83 -0.02 11.68 -15.32
C ALA A 83 -0.76 10.61 -16.14
N GLY A 84 -0.81 9.36 -15.67
CA GLY A 84 -1.47 8.26 -16.35
C GLY A 84 -3.01 8.35 -16.31
N PRO A 85 -3.70 7.56 -17.15
CA PRO A 85 -5.16 7.51 -17.14
C PRO A 85 -5.68 6.97 -15.80
N ALA A 86 -6.86 7.43 -15.40
CA ALA A 86 -7.56 6.91 -14.24
C ALA A 86 -8.05 5.48 -14.52
N LEU A 87 -7.75 4.56 -13.61
CA LEU A 87 -8.21 3.18 -13.59
C LEU A 87 -9.36 3.04 -12.60
N SER A 88 -10.37 2.24 -12.94
CA SER A 88 -11.43 1.89 -11.98
C SER A 88 -10.86 1.02 -10.86
N ILE A 89 -11.23 1.31 -9.60
CA ILE A 89 -10.85 0.46 -8.47
C ILE A 89 -11.41 -0.95 -8.64
N GLU A 90 -12.58 -1.12 -9.27
CA GLU A 90 -13.17 -2.43 -9.51
C GLU A 90 -12.34 -3.27 -10.49
N SER A 91 -11.75 -2.65 -11.52
CA SER A 91 -10.91 -3.36 -12.48
C SER A 91 -9.54 -3.71 -11.90
N TYR A 92 -9.01 -2.85 -11.03
CA TYR A 92 -7.73 -3.05 -10.34
C TYR A 92 -7.80 -4.04 -9.18
N LEU A 93 -8.82 -3.90 -8.32
CA LEU A 93 -8.95 -4.63 -7.06
C LEU A 93 -10.15 -5.58 -7.11
N ARG A 94 -9.86 -6.86 -7.29
CA ARG A 94 -10.89 -7.90 -7.39
C ARG A 94 -11.19 -8.51 -6.04
N ARG A 95 -12.46 -8.83 -5.81
CA ARG A 95 -12.86 -9.65 -4.68
C ARG A 95 -12.36 -11.08 -4.86
N VAL A 96 -11.85 -11.67 -3.79
CA VAL A 96 -11.53 -13.11 -3.79
C VAL A 96 -12.85 -13.89 -3.66
N SER A 97 -13.21 -14.63 -4.72
CA SER A 97 -14.42 -15.45 -4.78
C SER A 97 -14.34 -16.64 -3.81
N GLY A 98 -15.50 -17.13 -3.36
CA GLY A 98 -15.60 -18.29 -2.47
C GLY A 98 -15.52 -17.98 -0.97
N LEU A 99 -15.19 -16.74 -0.59
CA LEU A 99 -15.40 -16.25 0.77
C LEU A 99 -16.73 -15.49 0.88
N SER A 100 -17.30 -15.44 2.08
CA SER A 100 -18.55 -14.73 2.40
C SER A 100 -18.63 -13.36 1.70
N SER A 101 -19.85 -12.93 1.34
CA SER A 101 -20.14 -11.60 0.77
C SER A 101 -19.73 -10.42 1.67
N ARG A 102 -19.19 -10.69 2.86
CA ARG A 102 -18.58 -9.72 3.78
C ARG A 102 -17.06 -9.81 3.90
N SER A 103 -16.39 -10.74 3.23
CA SER A 103 -14.94 -10.89 3.34
C SER A 103 -14.22 -9.64 2.80
N PRO A 104 -13.27 -9.07 3.57
CA PRO A 104 -12.45 -7.96 3.13
C PRO A 104 -11.27 -8.37 2.25
N ASN A 105 -11.10 -9.67 1.96
CA ASN A 105 -9.97 -10.16 1.19
C ASN A 105 -10.05 -9.65 -0.26
N ARG A 106 -8.94 -9.13 -0.77
CA ARG A 106 -8.86 -8.52 -2.10
C ARG A 106 -7.59 -8.96 -2.82
N ARG A 107 -7.72 -9.18 -4.12
CA ARG A 107 -6.65 -9.54 -5.03
C ARG A 107 -6.42 -8.41 -6.04
N PHE A 108 -5.17 -8.11 -6.32
CA PHE A 108 -4.79 -7.17 -7.37
C PHE A 108 -3.64 -7.75 -8.19
N THR A 109 -3.46 -7.24 -9.40
CA THR A 109 -2.30 -7.50 -10.25
C THR A 109 -1.43 -6.27 -10.19
N ALA A 110 -0.18 -6.41 -9.73
CA ALA A 110 0.75 -5.30 -9.64
C ALA A 110 1.45 -5.05 -10.99
N SER A 111 2.23 -3.98 -11.06
CA SER A 111 3.02 -3.58 -12.23
C SER A 111 4.02 -4.65 -12.72
N ASP A 112 4.39 -5.58 -11.85
CA ASP A 112 5.23 -6.74 -12.17
C ASP A 112 4.48 -7.92 -12.80
N SER A 113 3.18 -7.75 -13.09
CA SER A 113 2.27 -8.79 -13.59
C SER A 113 2.01 -9.96 -12.63
N HIS A 114 2.48 -9.89 -11.37
CA HIS A 114 2.15 -10.88 -10.36
C HIS A 114 0.83 -10.54 -9.67
N ASN A 115 0.15 -11.60 -9.21
CA ASN A 115 -1.08 -11.48 -8.45
C ASN A 115 -0.77 -11.52 -6.96
N TYR A 116 -1.28 -10.53 -6.26
CA TYR A 116 -1.12 -10.37 -4.82
C TYR A 116 -2.48 -10.38 -4.15
N THR A 117 -2.55 -10.95 -2.95
CA THR A 117 -3.78 -11.05 -2.17
C THR A 117 -3.57 -10.49 -0.78
N TRP A 118 -4.29 -9.41 -0.45
CA TRP A 118 -4.43 -8.92 0.92
C TRP A 118 -5.55 -9.67 1.62
N SER A 119 -5.26 -10.22 2.79
CA SER A 119 -6.21 -10.89 3.67
C SER A 119 -6.14 -10.29 5.07
N MET A 120 -7.30 -10.13 5.70
CA MET A 120 -7.36 -9.71 7.10
C MET A 120 -7.12 -10.93 7.99
N THR A 121 -6.23 -10.79 8.97
CA THR A 121 -6.04 -11.75 10.04
C THR A 121 -6.42 -11.07 11.34
N GLN A 122 -7.45 -11.59 12.01
CA GLN A 122 -7.78 -11.19 13.36
C GLN A 122 -7.28 -12.29 14.29
N SER A 123 -6.28 -11.98 15.10
CA SER A 123 -5.64 -12.95 16.00
C SER A 123 -6.61 -13.46 17.08
N ASN A 124 -7.58 -12.64 17.49
CA ASN A 124 -8.63 -13.03 18.43
C ASN A 124 -9.99 -12.41 18.05
N PRO A 125 -11.02 -13.21 17.72
CA PRO A 125 -12.36 -12.70 17.37
C PRO A 125 -13.04 -11.89 18.48
N ARG A 126 -12.60 -12.07 19.74
CA ARG A 126 -13.13 -11.35 20.91
C ARG A 126 -12.34 -10.09 21.23
N ASP A 127 -11.21 -9.87 20.56
CA ASP A 127 -10.34 -8.73 20.77
C ASP A 127 -10.11 -8.03 19.42
N SER A 128 -10.84 -6.94 19.22
CA SER A 128 -10.74 -6.10 18.04
C SER A 128 -9.57 -5.12 18.11
N SER A 129 -8.78 -5.11 19.20
CA SER A 129 -7.66 -4.17 19.37
C SER A 129 -6.52 -4.44 18.39
N THR A 130 -6.37 -5.68 17.94
CA THR A 130 -5.26 -6.09 17.09
C THR A 130 -5.77 -6.67 15.77
N ILE A 131 -5.81 -5.83 14.73
CA ILE A 131 -6.10 -6.25 13.36
C ILE A 131 -4.77 -6.26 12.60
N SER A 132 -4.45 -7.40 11.98
CA SER A 132 -3.36 -7.49 11.02
C SER A 132 -3.86 -7.80 9.62
N TRP A 133 -3.07 -7.37 8.64
CA TRP A 133 -3.30 -7.66 7.23
C TRP A 133 -2.05 -8.31 6.68
N VAL A 134 -2.23 -9.37 5.92
CA VAL A 134 -1.13 -10.09 5.28
C VAL A 134 -1.34 -10.06 3.78
N CYS A 135 -0.29 -9.66 3.06
CA CYS A 135 -0.22 -9.72 1.61
C CYS A 135 0.59 -10.95 1.20
N THR A 136 0.01 -11.77 0.33
CA THR A 136 0.68 -12.96 -0.22
C THR A 136 0.74 -12.91 -1.74
N ASN A 137 1.78 -13.50 -2.32
CA ASN A 137 1.88 -13.70 -3.77
C ASN A 137 1.08 -14.95 -4.22
N SER A 138 1.14 -15.28 -5.52
CA SER A 138 0.45 -16.45 -6.09
C SER A 138 0.95 -17.81 -5.55
N GLN A 139 2.14 -17.85 -4.95
CA GLN A 139 2.72 -19.04 -4.31
C GLN A 139 2.32 -19.15 -2.82
N GLY A 140 1.59 -18.17 -2.29
CA GLY A 140 1.23 -18.10 -0.87
C GLY A 140 2.35 -17.59 0.04
N ALA A 141 3.48 -17.13 -0.53
CA ALA A 141 4.54 -16.51 0.25
C ALA A 141 4.12 -15.11 0.70
N VAL A 142 4.42 -14.76 1.95
CA VAL A 142 4.16 -13.42 2.51
C VAL A 142 5.12 -12.43 1.87
N VAL A 143 4.58 -11.33 1.35
CA VAL A 143 5.35 -10.23 0.75
C VAL A 143 5.20 -8.92 1.50
N ALA A 144 4.12 -8.77 2.27
CA ALA A 144 3.94 -7.65 3.16
C ALA A 144 3.03 -8.03 4.33
N GLU A 145 3.22 -7.37 5.46
CA GLU A 145 2.38 -7.48 6.64
C GLU A 145 2.13 -6.08 7.20
N TYR A 146 0.87 -5.77 7.50
CA TYR A 146 0.51 -4.54 8.19
C TYR A 146 -0.16 -4.89 9.51
N ALA A 147 0.44 -4.47 10.62
CA ALA A 147 -0.07 -4.70 11.95
C ALA A 147 -0.39 -3.35 12.61
N THR A 148 -1.62 -3.20 13.12
CA THR A 148 -1.94 -2.10 14.03
C THR A 148 -1.56 -2.48 15.44
N ASN A 149 -0.79 -1.64 16.11
CA ASN A 149 -0.45 -1.83 17.50
C ASN A 149 -1.45 -1.04 18.34
N ASP A 150 -1.99 -1.67 19.37
CA ASP A 150 -2.60 -0.93 20.46
C ASP A 150 -1.44 -0.33 21.30
N PRO A 151 -1.32 1.01 21.39
CA PRO A 151 -0.27 1.64 22.18
C PRO A 151 -0.40 1.34 23.68
N GLU A 152 -1.60 1.05 24.20
CA GLU A 152 -1.81 0.64 25.60
C GLU A 152 -1.26 -0.76 25.86
N VAL A 153 -1.28 -1.63 24.85
CA VAL A 153 -0.81 -3.03 24.95
C VAL A 153 0.68 -3.16 24.66
N THR A 154 1.21 -2.37 23.71
CA THR A 154 2.57 -2.54 23.20
C THR A 154 3.60 -1.57 23.79
N GLY A 155 3.15 -0.49 24.45
CA GLY A 155 4.03 0.58 24.92
C GLY A 155 4.76 1.33 23.78
N SER A 156 4.38 1.06 22.53
CA SER A 156 4.98 1.67 21.34
C SER A 156 4.37 3.04 21.07
N ARG A 157 5.21 3.97 20.59
CA ARG A 157 4.74 5.26 20.05
C ARG A 157 4.20 5.15 18.61
N CYS A 158 4.34 3.98 17.99
CA CYS A 158 3.88 3.71 16.62
C CYS A 158 2.50 3.05 16.65
N ALA A 159 1.54 3.66 15.94
CA ALA A 159 0.17 3.16 15.88
C ALA A 159 0.04 1.93 14.94
N ALA A 160 0.90 1.84 13.93
CA ALA A 160 0.98 0.67 13.07
C ALA A 160 2.35 0.52 12.40
N VAL A 161 2.63 -0.68 11.91
CA VAL A 161 3.85 -0.99 11.15
C VAL A 161 3.46 -1.76 9.89
N LEU A 162 3.97 -1.31 8.74
CA LEU A 162 3.96 -2.06 7.49
C LEU A 162 5.35 -2.64 7.25
N THR A 163 5.46 -3.95 7.26
CA THR A 163 6.66 -4.69 6.86
C THR A 163 6.50 -5.11 5.41
N ILE A 164 7.50 -4.87 4.56
CA ILE A 164 7.54 -5.36 3.19
C ILE A 164 8.79 -6.21 3.03
N GLU A 165 8.59 -7.48 2.70
CA GLU A 165 9.68 -8.43 2.46
C GLU A 165 10.35 -8.11 1.12
N GLU A 166 11.64 -7.82 1.16
CA GLU A 166 12.44 -7.72 -0.04
C GLU A 166 12.78 -9.16 -0.49
N ALA A 167 12.00 -9.70 -1.42
CA ALA A 167 12.16 -11.08 -1.87
C ALA A 167 13.60 -11.33 -2.34
N GLN A 168 14.32 -12.24 -1.65
CA GLN A 168 15.74 -12.53 -1.89
C GLN A 168 16.07 -13.05 -3.31
N ASN A 169 15.07 -13.34 -4.16
CA ASN A 169 15.30 -13.92 -5.49
C ASN A 169 14.33 -13.50 -6.61
N SER A 170 13.44 -12.51 -6.44
CA SER A 170 12.47 -12.16 -7.50
C SER A 170 12.07 -10.69 -7.64
N MET A 171 12.63 -9.77 -6.85
CA MET A 171 12.77 -8.37 -7.26
C MET A 171 14.07 -8.17 -8.07
N VAL A 172 14.48 -9.21 -8.80
CA VAL A 172 15.61 -9.15 -9.72
C VAL A 172 15.27 -8.12 -10.78
N LEU A 173 16.19 -7.19 -10.97
CA LEU A 173 16.28 -6.22 -12.07
C LEU A 173 16.14 -6.96 -13.41
N GLY A 174 14.92 -7.28 -13.81
CA GLY A 174 14.62 -7.57 -15.20
C GLY A 174 14.56 -6.24 -15.93
N GLU A 175 15.52 -6.01 -16.84
CA GLU A 175 15.33 -5.08 -17.94
C GLU A 175 14.11 -5.54 -18.76
N TYR A 176 12.91 -5.20 -18.30
CA TYR A 176 11.69 -5.45 -19.06
C TYR A 176 11.36 -4.19 -19.85
N SER A 177 11.68 -4.25 -21.15
CA SER A 177 11.05 -3.40 -22.16
C SER A 177 9.58 -3.82 -22.27
N MET A 178 8.70 -3.17 -21.50
CA MET A 178 7.26 -3.33 -21.67
C MET A 178 6.84 -2.75 -23.03
N VAL A 179 6.51 -3.63 -23.97
CA VAL A 179 5.67 -3.31 -25.13
C VAL A 179 4.22 -3.26 -24.63
N SER A 180 3.90 -2.20 -23.88
CA SER A 180 2.53 -1.74 -23.65
C SER A 180 2.59 -0.21 -23.64
N PRO A 181 1.81 0.49 -24.47
CA PRO A 181 1.95 1.93 -24.57
C PRO A 181 1.40 2.57 -23.29
N GLN A 182 2.14 3.56 -22.79
CA GLN A 182 1.78 4.47 -21.68
C GLN A 182 2.08 3.92 -20.27
N VAL A 183 3.31 4.05 -19.77
CA VAL A 183 3.86 5.20 -19.01
C VAL A 183 5.33 4.87 -18.71
N SER A 184 6.25 5.69 -19.21
CA SER A 184 7.68 5.54 -18.94
C SER A 184 8.01 6.05 -17.53
N ILE A 185 7.77 5.22 -16.50
CA ILE A 185 8.27 5.49 -15.15
C ILE A 185 9.64 4.83 -15.00
N ARG A 186 10.71 5.56 -15.38
CA ARG A 186 12.10 5.19 -15.08
C ARG A 186 12.46 5.53 -13.63
N SER A 187 11.69 5.05 -12.67
CA SER A 187 11.97 5.19 -11.24
C SER A 187 11.83 3.81 -10.59
N ASN A 188 12.96 3.27 -10.12
CA ASN A 188 13.17 2.04 -9.34
C ASN A 188 11.96 1.12 -9.16
N TYR A 189 11.98 -0.07 -9.74
CA TYR A 189 10.95 -1.12 -9.63
C TYR A 189 10.36 -1.30 -8.21
N ILE A 190 11.21 -1.25 -7.18
CA ILE A 190 10.83 -1.32 -5.76
C ILE A 190 9.83 -0.21 -5.38
N SER A 191 10.00 0.99 -5.93
CA SER A 191 9.11 2.13 -5.67
C SER A 191 7.69 1.92 -6.18
N CYS A 192 7.51 1.24 -7.32
CA CYS A 192 6.20 0.98 -7.89
C CYS A 192 5.40 -0.03 -7.05
N VAL A 193 6.01 -1.17 -6.72
CA VAL A 193 5.33 -2.23 -5.96
C VAL A 193 4.98 -1.77 -4.54
N VAL A 194 5.85 -1.00 -3.88
CA VAL A 194 5.56 -0.45 -2.55
C VAL A 194 4.36 0.51 -2.58
N VAL A 195 4.29 1.37 -3.60
CA VAL A 195 3.15 2.26 -3.82
C VAL A 195 1.87 1.45 -4.06
N GLU A 196 1.90 0.41 -4.89
CA GLU A 196 0.74 -0.45 -5.18
C GLU A 196 0.26 -1.23 -3.94
N LEU A 197 1.20 -1.75 -3.13
CA LEU A 197 0.89 -2.43 -1.87
C LEU A 197 0.17 -1.50 -0.89
N LEU A 198 0.67 -0.27 -0.72
CA LEU A 198 0.09 0.73 0.18
C LEU A 198 -1.23 1.32 -0.32
N THR A 199 -1.34 1.59 -1.62
CA THR A 199 -2.59 1.99 -2.26
C THR A 199 -3.66 0.93 -2.01
N THR A 200 -3.31 -0.34 -2.21
CA THR A 200 -4.24 -1.45 -2.01
C THR A 200 -4.61 -1.61 -0.54
N LEU A 201 -3.63 -1.57 0.37
CA LEU A 201 -3.88 -1.63 1.81
C LEU A 201 -4.82 -0.50 2.27
N THR A 202 -4.62 0.71 1.76
CA THR A 202 -5.44 1.89 2.07
C THR A 202 -6.89 1.67 1.64
N ILE A 203 -7.11 1.20 0.40
CA ILE A 203 -8.44 0.89 -0.12
C ILE A 203 -9.09 -0.22 0.71
N VAL A 204 -8.34 -1.27 1.06
CA VAL A 204 -8.84 -2.40 1.84
C VAL A 204 -9.24 -1.99 3.26
N ARG A 205 -8.44 -1.15 3.93
CA ARG A 205 -8.77 -0.57 5.25
C ARG A 205 -10.03 0.30 5.17
N TYR A 206 -10.17 1.12 4.13
CA TYR A 206 -11.36 1.93 3.93
C TYR A 206 -12.62 1.06 3.82
N ILE A 207 -12.58 0.01 3.00
CA ILE A 207 -13.70 -0.94 2.85
C ILE A 207 -14.06 -1.58 4.18
N ALA A 208 -13.06 -2.02 4.96
CA ALA A 208 -13.29 -2.66 6.25
C ALA A 208 -14.01 -1.72 7.24
N GLN A 209 -13.65 -0.43 7.25
CA GLN A 209 -14.26 0.58 8.13
C GLN A 209 -15.67 0.98 7.69
N THR A 210 -15.99 0.96 6.39
CA THR A 210 -17.32 1.34 5.90
C THR A 210 -18.32 0.18 5.85
N SER A 211 -17.85 -1.06 6.03
CA SER A 211 -18.69 -2.27 5.96
C SER A 211 -19.21 -2.75 7.32
N SER A 212 -18.78 -2.11 8.42
CA SER A 212 -19.26 -2.33 9.79
C SER A 212 -20.49 -1.46 10.10
#